data_AF-A0A432TAF5-F1
#
_entry.id   AF-A0A432TAF5-F1
#
_cell.length_a   1.000
_cell.length_b   1.000
_cell.length_c   1.000
_cell.angle_alpha   90.00
_cell.angle_beta   90.00
_cell.angle_gamma   90.00
#
_symmetry.space_group_name_H-M   'P 1'
#
loop_
_entity.id
_entity.type
_entity.pdbx_description
1 polymer ?
#
loop_
_entity_poly.entity_id
_entity_poly.type
_entity_poly.pdbx_seq_one_letter_code
_entity_poly.pdbx_strand_id
1 'polypeptide(L)' 'MSEIINTLVYTGIGLGVFIVALIIMEIGTKFSITKKIAHEGNIALAIVIASIIVSLGMIISSAIR' A
#
# COMPACT_ATOMS: atom_id res chain seq x y z
N MET A 1 -2.30 23.58 -15.25
CA MET A 1 -1.60 23.20 -14.00
C MET A 1 -0.18 22.81 -14.41
N SER A 2 0.89 23.26 -13.75
CA SER A 2 2.23 22.78 -14.14
C SER A 2 2.30 21.27 -13.91
N GLU A 3 2.95 20.52 -14.81
CA GLU A 3 3.08 19.05 -14.74
C GLU A 3 3.60 18.58 -13.36
N ILE A 4 4.42 19.40 -12.72
CA ILE A 4 4.94 19.19 -11.36
C ILE A 4 3.80 19.16 -10.32
N ILE A 5 2.84 20.08 -10.40
CA ILE A 5 1.72 20.13 -9.45
C ILE A 5 0.81 18.91 -9.64
N ASN A 6 0.53 18.51 -10.88
CA ASN A 6 -0.25 17.30 -11.15
C ASN A 6 0.43 16.06 -10.57
N THR A 7 1.74 15.90 -10.82
CA THR A 7 2.53 14.80 -10.29
C THR A 7 2.46 14.75 -8.76
N LEU A 8 2.61 15.90 -8.09
CA LEU A 8 2.58 15.98 -6.64
C LEU A 8 1.21 15.62 -6.05
N VAL A 9 0.13 16.08 -6.69
CA VAL A 9 -1.25 15.78 -6.28
C VAL A 9 -1.55 14.29 -6.45
N TYR A 10 -1.28 13.71 -7.62
CA TYR A 10 -1.57 12.28 -7.85
C TYR A 10 -0.69 11.36 -7.02
N THR A 11 0.59 11.70 -6.82
CA THR A 11 1.47 10.98 -5.90
C THR A 11 0.95 11.05 -4.47
N GLY A 12 0.51 12.23 -4.01
CA GLY A 12 -0.06 12.41 -2.68
C GLY A 12 -1.35 11.62 -2.47
N ILE A 13 -2.26 11.61 -3.46
CA ILE A 13 -3.48 10.79 -3.43
C ILE A 13 -3.13 9.31 -3.36
N GLY A 14 -2.18 8.86 -4.18
CA GLY A 14 -1.71 7.48 -4.19
C GLY A 14 -1.14 7.02 -2.85
N LEU A 15 -0.26 7.83 -2.26
CA LEU A 15 0.28 7.61 -0.91
C LEU A 15 -0.83 7.59 0.15
N GLY A 16 -1.81 8.48 0.05
CA GLY A 16 -2.96 8.50 0.94
C GLY A 16 -3.76 7.20 0.90
N VAL A 17 -4.11 6.73 -0.31
CA VAL A 17 -4.81 5.44 -0.50
C VAL A 17 -3.98 4.28 0.03
N PHE A 18 -2.66 4.31 -0.16
CA PHE A 18 -1.73 3.32 0.35
C PHE A 18 -1.74 3.21 1.87
N ILE A 19 -1.61 4.34 2.55
CA ILE A 19 -1.63 4.39 4.02
C ILE A 19 -2.98 3.90 4.55
N VAL A 20 -4.09 4.32 3.94
CA VAL A 20 -5.44 3.89 4.34
C VAL A 20 -5.60 2.37 4.19
N ALA A 21 -5.13 1.79 3.08
CA ALA A 21 -5.20 0.35 2.88
C ALA A 21 -4.39 -0.44 3.92
N LEU A 22 -3.18 0.02 4.25
CA LEU A 22 -2.35 -0.59 5.30
C LEU A 22 -3.02 -0.51 6.68
N ILE A 23 -3.62 0.64 7.02
CA ILE A 23 -4.33 0.82 8.28
C ILE A 23 -5.56 -0.09 8.36
N ILE A 24 -6.36 -0.16 7.29
CA ILE A 24 -7.53 -1.05 7.23
C ILE A 24 -7.10 -2.50 7.42
N MET A 25 -5.99 -2.92 6.81
CA MET A 25 -5.46 -4.26 7.01
C MET A 25 -5.05 -4.50 8.46
N GLU A 26 -4.20 -3.65 9.04
CA GLU A 26 -3.72 -3.84 10.42
C GLU A 26 -4.86 -3.85 11.45
N ILE A 27 -5.84 -2.95 11.30
CA ILE A 27 -7.00 -2.88 12.20
C ILE A 27 -8.00 -4.02 11.94
N GLY A 28 -8.21 -4.38 10.67
CA GLY A 28 -9.15 -5.43 10.27
C GLY A 28 -8.67 -6.83 10.61
N THR A 29 -7.35 -7.05 10.66
CA THR A 29 -6.77 -8.31 11.09
C THR A 29 -6.72 -8.40 12.62
N LYS A 30 -7.24 -9.50 13.19
CA LYS A 30 -7.16 -9.78 14.64
C LYS A 30 -5.75 -10.13 15.14
N PHE A 31 -4.73 -9.91 14.32
CA PHE A 31 -3.35 -10.28 14.61
C PHE A 31 -2.42 -9.20 14.05
N SER A 32 -1.26 -9.03 14.70
CA SER A 32 -0.22 -8.13 14.17
C SER A 32 0.43 -8.74 12.93
N ILE A 33 0.36 -8.02 11.81
CA ILE A 33 0.96 -8.44 10.54
C ILE A 33 2.48 -8.49 10.68
N THR A 34 3.09 -7.47 11.31
CA THR A 34 4.55 -7.43 11.56
C THR A 34 5.02 -8.62 12.37
N LYS A 35 4.29 -8.99 13.43
CA LYS A 35 4.67 -10.16 14.24
C LYS A 35 4.59 -11.46 13.44
N LYS A 36 3.52 -11.64 12.66
CA LYS A 36 3.31 -12.82 11.82
C LYS A 36 4.40 -12.98 10.75
N ILE A 37 4.84 -11.89 10.14
CA ILE A 37 5.87 -11.93 9.09
C ILE A 37 7.28 -12.04 9.69
N ALA A 38 7.64 -11.12 10.58
CA ALA A 38 9.03 -10.96 11.04
C ALA A 38 9.44 -11.96 12.13
N HIS A 39 8.51 -12.39 12.99
CA HIS A 39 8.82 -13.28 14.12
C HIS A 39 8.32 -14.71 13.93
N GLU A 40 7.17 -14.89 13.28
CA GLU A 40 6.57 -16.21 13.06
C GLU A 40 6.86 -16.79 11.65
N GLY A 41 7.50 -16.02 10.76
CA GLY A 41 7.91 -16.50 9.44
C GLY A 41 6.75 -16.85 8.50
N ASN A 42 5.60 -16.19 8.63
CA ASN A 42 4.45 -16.45 7.77
C ASN A 42 4.67 -15.88 6.35
N ILE A 43 5.23 -16.72 5.47
CA ILE A 43 5.52 -16.37 4.07
C ILE A 43 4.25 -16.07 3.28
N ALA A 44 3.14 -16.79 3.53
CA ALA A 44 1.89 -16.57 2.83
C ALA A 44 1.37 -15.14 3.05
N LEU A 45 1.40 -14.66 4.30
CA LEU A 45 1.03 -13.30 4.63
C LEU A 45 1.99 -12.28 4.00
N ALA A 46 3.29 -12.56 3.96
CA ALA A 46 4.26 -11.68 3.30
C ALA A 46 3.96 -11.50 1.81
N ILE A 47 3.61 -12.58 1.10
CA ILE A 47 3.22 -12.54 -0.33
C ILE A 47 1.93 -11.73 -0.52
N VAL A 48 0.95 -11.88 0.36
CA VAL A 48 -0.30 -11.10 0.31
C VAL A 48 0.00 -9.60 0.48
N ILE A 49 0.83 -9.22 1.47
CA ILE A 49 1.21 -7.82 1.64
C ILE A 49 2.00 -7.29 0.44
N ALA A 50 2.95 -8.05 -0.08
CA ALA A 50 3.72 -7.66 -1.26
C ALA A 50 2.84 -7.44 -2.49
N SER A 51 1.87 -8.34 -2.73
CA SER A 51 0.93 -8.22 -3.87
C SER A 51 0.00 -7.03 -3.74
N ILE A 52 -0.45 -6.69 -2.53
CA ILE A 52 -1.23 -5.46 -2.26
C ILE A 52 -0.39 -4.22 -2.56
N ILE A 53 0.86 -4.17 -2.10
CA ILE A 53 1.77 -3.04 -2.36
C ILE A 53 1.98 -2.86 -3.88
N VAL A 54 2.24 -3.97 -4.60
CA VAL A 54 2.43 -3.94 -6.06
C VAL A 54 1.16 -3.47 -6.78
N SER A 55 -0.01 -3.99 -6.38
CA SER A 55 -1.30 -3.58 -6.96
C SER A 55 -1.56 -2.09 -6.76
N LEU A 56 -1.27 -1.55 -5.56
CA LEU A 56 -1.39 -0.12 -5.31
C LEU A 56 -0.40 0.68 -6.16
N GLY A 57 0.84 0.23 -6.30
CA GLY A 57 1.81 0.84 -7.22
C GLY A 57 1.29 0.93 -8.66
N MET A 58 0.61 -0.11 -9.15
CA MET A 58 -0.01 -0.12 -10.48
C MET A 58 -1.18 0.88 -10.59
N ILE A 59 -2.04 0.96 -9.57
CA ILE A 59 -3.16 1.91 -9.54
C ILE A 59 -2.62 3.36 -9.59
N ILE A 60 -1.61 3.67 -8.77
CA ILE A 60 -0.98 4.99 -8.74
C ILE A 60 -0.33 5.30 -10.09
N SER A 61 0.43 4.35 -10.65
CA SER A 61 1.06 4.48 -11.96
C SER A 61 0.01 4.77 -13.05
N SER A 62 -1.14 4.09 -13.02
CA SER A 62 -2.23 4.34 -13.98
C SER A 62 -2.93 5.69 -13.84
N ALA A 63 -2.87 6.30 -12.65
CA ALA A 63 -3.46 7.62 -12.39
C ALA A 63 -2.56 8.76 -12.89
N ILE A 64 -1.25 8.53 -13.03
CA ILE A 64 -0.29 9.48 -13.59
C ILE A 64 -0.20 9.22 -15.11
N ARG A 65 -0.82 10.10 -15.90
CA ARG A 65 -0.76 10.10 -17.38
C ARG A 65 -0.12 11.37 -17.90
#